data_AF-A0A0F7PRD8-F1
#
_entry.id   AF-A0A0F7PRD8-F1
#
_cell.length_a   1.000
_cell.length_b   1.000
_cell.length_c   1.000
_cell.angle_alpha   90.00
_cell.angle_beta   90.00
_cell.angle_gamma   90.00
#
_symmetry.space_group_name_H-M   'P 1'
#
loop_
_entity.id
_entity.type
_entity.pdbx_description
1 polymer ?
#
loop_
_entity_poly.entity_id
_entity_poly.type
_entity_poly.pdbx_seq_one_letter_code
_entity_poly.pdbx_strand_id
1 'polypeptide(L)'
;MSATPNTERDLLVFSNWAVLGFGGLAFLLEGFTRDSYLISLLGTALIVAAFVAHIVVNGLFHQGFSRGETALGIGLFGVLTFAFIAGVLSGEMSMVDFYSGLTLFAVLAVGFIAYLSTRHGLRGAFSRFHVKTAVGEDSGR
;
A
#
# COMPACT_ATOMS: atom_id res chain seq x y z
N MET A 1 -29.01 15.68 -10.28
CA MET A 1 -27.63 16.18 -10.04
C MET A 1 -26.69 15.07 -10.49
N SER A 2 -25.92 15.28 -11.56
CA SER A 2 -24.87 14.34 -11.95
C SER A 2 -23.82 14.31 -10.84
N ALA A 3 -23.37 13.12 -10.41
CA ALA A 3 -22.28 13.03 -9.47
C ALA A 3 -21.05 13.74 -10.06
N THR A 4 -20.34 14.52 -9.24
CA THR A 4 -19.07 15.08 -9.66
C THR A 4 -18.08 13.92 -9.86
N PRO A 5 -17.18 13.97 -10.86
CA PRO A 5 -16.27 12.84 -11.17
C PRO A 5 -15.47 12.31 -9.97
N ASN A 6 -15.21 13.15 -8.95
CA ASN A 6 -14.55 12.74 -7.72
C ASN A 6 -15.40 11.77 -6.89
N THR A 7 -16.71 12.00 -6.77
CA THR A 7 -17.60 11.17 -5.95
C THR A 7 -17.73 9.76 -6.52
N GLU A 8 -17.81 9.62 -7.83
CA GLU A 8 -17.90 8.31 -8.49
C GLU A 8 -16.60 7.51 -8.32
N ARG A 9 -15.46 8.17 -8.51
CA ARG A 9 -14.13 7.60 -8.28
C ARG A 9 -13.99 7.13 -6.83
N ASP A 10 -14.34 7.97 -5.87
CA ASP A 10 -14.21 7.66 -4.44
C ASP A 10 -15.11 6.49 -4.04
N LEU A 11 -16.34 6.43 -4.56
CA LEU A 11 -17.26 5.32 -4.33
C LEU A 11 -16.70 4.00 -4.89
N LEU A 12 -16.14 4.02 -6.11
CA LEU A 12 -15.54 2.83 -6.71
C LEU A 12 -14.31 2.34 -5.94
N VAL A 13 -13.43 3.26 -5.51
CA VAL A 13 -12.27 2.93 -4.67
C VAL A 13 -12.76 2.33 -3.35
N PHE A 14 -13.74 2.94 -2.70
CA PHE A 14 -14.32 2.43 -1.46
C PHE A 14 -14.90 1.03 -1.64
N SER A 15 -15.77 0.82 -2.62
CA SER A 15 -16.38 -0.49 -2.89
C SER A 15 -15.34 -1.56 -3.23
N ASN A 16 -14.31 -1.20 -3.99
CA ASN A 16 -13.20 -2.09 -4.32
C ASN A 16 -12.45 -2.56 -3.05
N TRP A 17 -12.07 -1.64 -2.16
CA TRP A 17 -11.42 -1.99 -0.89
C TRP A 17 -12.36 -2.71 0.07
N ALA A 18 -13.65 -2.38 0.06
CA ALA A 18 -14.64 -3.03 0.89
C ALA A 18 -14.79 -4.52 0.54
N VAL A 19 -14.70 -4.88 -0.75
CA VAL A 19 -14.85 -6.27 -1.20
C VAL A 19 -13.51 -6.99 -1.22
N LEU A 20 -12.55 -6.49 -1.99
CA LEU A 20 -11.27 -7.19 -2.20
C LEU A 20 -10.31 -6.97 -1.03
N GLY A 21 -10.28 -5.74 -0.48
CA GLY A 21 -9.43 -5.42 0.66
C GLY A 21 -9.85 -6.15 1.93
N PHE A 22 -11.10 -5.98 2.37
CA PHE A 22 -11.60 -6.70 3.56
C PHE A 22 -11.71 -8.20 3.33
N GLY A 23 -12.12 -8.65 2.14
CA GLY A 23 -12.12 -10.07 1.80
C GLY A 23 -10.71 -10.67 1.87
N GLY A 24 -9.72 -9.97 1.34
CA GLY A 24 -8.32 -10.37 1.44
C GLY A 24 -7.80 -10.41 2.87
N LEU A 25 -8.16 -9.42 3.70
CA LEU A 25 -7.84 -9.42 5.12
C LEU A 25 -8.49 -10.60 5.85
N ALA A 26 -9.75 -10.92 5.56
CA ALA A 26 -10.44 -12.05 6.17
C ALA A 26 -9.75 -13.38 5.85
N PHE A 27 -9.39 -13.61 4.58
CA PHE A 27 -8.62 -14.80 4.20
C PHE A 27 -7.23 -14.82 4.83
N LEU A 28 -6.56 -13.68 4.95
CA LEU A 28 -5.24 -13.62 5.58
C LEU A 28 -5.31 -14.05 7.05
N LEU A 29 -6.27 -13.48 7.80
CA LEU A 29 -6.49 -13.80 9.22
C LEU A 29 -6.97 -15.25 9.42
N GLU A 30 -7.81 -15.75 8.52
CA GLU A 30 -8.22 -17.15 8.52
C GLU A 30 -7.02 -18.08 8.27
N GLY A 31 -6.11 -17.68 7.37
CA GLY A 31 -4.87 -18.39 7.11
C GLY A 31 -3.97 -18.47 8.35
N PHE A 32 -3.85 -17.38 9.11
CA PHE A 32 -3.13 -17.41 10.40
C PHE A 32 -3.83 -18.32 11.41
N THR A 33 -5.14 -18.18 11.55
CA THR A 33 -5.93 -18.97 12.53
C THR A 33 -5.84 -20.47 12.25
N ARG A 34 -5.74 -20.87 10.97
CA ARG A 34 -5.63 -22.26 10.54
C ARG A 34 -4.20 -22.74 10.31
N ASP A 35 -3.20 -21.90 10.55
CA ASP A 35 -1.80 -22.19 10.24
C ASP A 35 -1.60 -22.65 8.76
N SER A 36 -2.29 -21.98 7.84
CA SER A 36 -2.39 -22.37 6.43
C SER A 36 -1.85 -21.31 5.47
N TYR A 37 -0.65 -21.56 4.95
CA TYR A 37 0.03 -20.67 4.01
C TYR A 37 -0.79 -20.39 2.74
N LEU A 38 -1.48 -21.41 2.21
CA LEU A 38 -2.27 -21.26 0.98
C LEU A 38 -3.46 -20.32 1.17
N ILE A 39 -4.11 -20.36 2.33
CA ILE A 39 -5.23 -19.47 2.64
C ILE A 39 -4.71 -18.04 2.85
N SER A 40 -3.56 -17.87 3.53
CA SER A 40 -2.90 -16.58 3.65
C SER A 40 -2.44 -15.99 2.31
N LEU A 41 -1.97 -16.83 1.38
CA LEU A 41 -1.62 -16.42 0.02
C LEU A 41 -2.83 -15.93 -0.77
N LEU A 42 -3.98 -16.61 -0.64
CA LEU A 42 -5.23 -16.15 -1.26
C LEU A 42 -5.63 -14.76 -0.74
N GLY A 43 -5.54 -14.56 0.58
CA GLY A 43 -5.78 -13.25 1.20
C GLY A 43 -4.83 -12.18 0.69
N THR A 44 -3.54 -12.49 0.61
CA THR A 44 -2.51 -11.61 0.06
C THR A 44 -2.80 -11.24 -1.40
N ALA A 45 -3.16 -12.22 -2.23
CA ALA A 45 -3.49 -12.00 -3.63
C ALA A 45 -4.71 -11.07 -3.80
N LEU A 46 -5.72 -11.19 -2.94
CA LEU A 46 -6.89 -10.30 -2.95
C LEU A 46 -6.54 -8.86 -2.54
N ILE A 47 -5.67 -8.67 -1.54
CA ILE A 47 -5.17 -7.33 -1.16
C ILE A 47 -4.41 -6.69 -2.33
N VAL A 48 -3.57 -7.48 -3.02
CA VAL A 48 -2.84 -7.02 -4.21
C VAL A 48 -3.81 -6.66 -5.33
N ALA A 49 -4.83 -7.50 -5.57
CA ALA A 49 -5.86 -7.21 -6.55
C ALA A 49 -6.62 -5.91 -6.23
N ALA A 50 -6.95 -5.67 -4.95
CA ALA A 50 -7.56 -4.42 -4.50
C ALA A 50 -6.67 -3.21 -4.81
N PHE A 51 -5.37 -3.31 -4.56
CA PHE A 51 -4.42 -2.24 -4.85
C PHE A 51 -4.29 -1.97 -6.37
N VAL A 52 -4.17 -3.03 -7.17
CA VAL A 52 -4.11 -2.92 -8.64
C VAL A 52 -5.40 -2.29 -9.18
N ALA A 53 -6.57 -2.74 -8.72
CA ALA A 53 -7.85 -2.17 -9.11
C ALA A 53 -7.96 -0.69 -8.72
N HIS A 54 -7.46 -0.27 -7.55
CA HIS A 54 -7.39 1.15 -7.18
C HIS A 54 -6.51 1.93 -8.18
N ILE A 55 -5.36 1.41 -8.60
CA ILE A 55 -4.53 2.06 -9.63
C ILE A 55 -5.29 2.19 -10.96
N VAL A 56 -6.00 1.14 -11.37
CA VAL A 56 -6.82 1.15 -12.60
C VAL A 56 -7.93 2.20 -12.51
N VAL A 57 -8.67 2.25 -11.40
CA VAL A 57 -9.69 3.29 -11.16
C VAL A 57 -9.07 4.68 -11.25
N ASN A 58 -7.92 4.90 -10.60
CA ASN A 58 -7.21 6.18 -10.71
C ASN A 58 -6.82 6.50 -12.17
N GLY A 59 -6.42 5.51 -12.96
CA GLY A 59 -6.13 5.67 -14.38
C GLY A 59 -7.36 6.08 -15.20
N LEU A 60 -8.50 5.44 -14.98
CA LEU A 60 -9.77 5.71 -15.68
C LEU A 60 -10.30 7.12 -15.42
N PHE A 61 -10.14 7.62 -14.20
CA PHE A 61 -10.58 8.97 -13.81
C PHE A 61 -9.49 10.04 -13.97
N HIS A 62 -8.31 9.69 -14.52
CA HIS A 62 -7.15 10.58 -14.66
C HIS A 62 -6.67 11.21 -13.34
N GLN A 63 -6.76 10.47 -12.23
CA GLN A 63 -6.38 10.92 -10.89
C GLN A 63 -5.16 10.16 -10.36
N GLY A 64 -4.68 10.58 -9.20
CA GLY A 64 -3.67 9.86 -8.43
C GLY A 64 -4.09 9.76 -6.97
N PHE A 65 -3.26 9.13 -6.16
CA PHE A 65 -3.47 9.13 -4.72
C PHE A 65 -3.44 10.56 -4.18
N SER A 66 -4.49 10.92 -3.45
CA SER A 66 -4.55 12.13 -2.66
C SER A 66 -3.53 12.10 -1.51
N ARG A 67 -3.27 13.25 -0.91
CA ARG A 67 -2.41 13.34 0.29
C ARG A 67 -2.95 12.51 1.44
N GLY A 68 -4.28 12.51 1.64
CA GLY A 68 -4.96 11.73 2.67
C GLY A 68 -4.79 10.23 2.46
N GLU A 69 -5.01 9.75 1.24
CA GLU A 69 -4.83 8.32 0.90
C GLU A 69 -3.37 7.88 1.05
N THR A 70 -2.42 8.73 0.66
CA THR A 70 -0.99 8.43 0.83
C THR A 70 -0.62 8.35 2.30
N ALA A 71 -1.06 9.32 3.12
CA ALA A 71 -0.81 9.33 4.56
C ALA A 71 -1.45 8.11 5.25
N LEU A 72 -2.69 7.78 4.89
CA LEU A 72 -3.39 6.61 5.40
C LEU A 72 -2.68 5.30 5.00
N GLY A 73 -2.25 5.17 3.74
CA GLY A 73 -1.52 4.00 3.27
C GLY A 73 -0.20 3.79 4.01
N ILE A 74 0.61 4.84 4.18
CA ILE A 74 1.88 4.78 4.94
C ILE A 74 1.62 4.48 6.42
N GLY A 75 0.62 5.12 7.02
CA GLY A 75 0.26 4.91 8.42
C GLY A 75 -0.17 3.46 8.70
N LEU A 76 -1.07 2.92 7.87
CA LEU A 76 -1.51 1.53 7.99
C LEU A 76 -0.37 0.53 7.75
N PHE A 77 0.49 0.79 6.75
CA PHE A 77 1.68 -0.02 6.53
C PHE A 77 2.61 -0.03 7.75
N GLY A 78 2.83 1.13 8.36
CA GLY A 78 3.63 1.26 9.59
C GLY A 78 3.04 0.48 10.76
N VAL A 79 1.73 0.59 11.00
CA VAL A 79 1.02 -0.16 12.04
C VAL A 79 1.12 -1.66 11.82
N LEU A 80 0.88 -2.14 10.59
CA LEU A 80 1.03 -3.55 10.23
C LEU A 80 2.47 -4.04 10.45
N THR A 81 3.46 -3.26 10.03
CA THR A 81 4.88 -3.58 10.21
C THR A 81 5.23 -3.71 11.69
N PHE A 82 4.76 -2.77 12.52
CA PHE A 82 4.98 -2.81 13.95
C PHE A 82 4.32 -4.04 14.60
N ALA A 83 3.07 -4.35 14.24
CA ALA A 83 2.38 -5.53 14.73
C ALA A 83 3.11 -6.83 14.34
N PHE A 84 3.62 -6.92 13.11
CA PHE A 84 4.41 -8.06 12.66
C PHE A 84 5.72 -8.20 13.45
N ILE A 85 6.47 -7.11 13.64
CA ILE A 85 7.70 -7.14 14.46
C ILE A 85 7.39 -7.56 15.90
N ALA A 86 6.32 -7.05 16.50
CA ALA A 86 5.91 -7.44 17.83
C ALA A 86 5.59 -8.95 17.92
N GLY A 87 4.89 -9.51 16.92
CA GLY A 87 4.62 -10.94 16.83
C GLY A 87 5.88 -11.80 16.64
N VAL A 88 6.86 -11.30 15.88
CA VAL A 88 8.16 -11.98 15.75
C VAL A 88 8.91 -11.96 17.08
N LEU A 89 8.92 -10.82 17.78
CA LEU A 89 9.62 -10.66 19.05
C LEU A 89 8.96 -11.41 20.22
N SER A 90 7.66 -11.71 20.14
CA SER A 90 7.01 -12.54 21.16
C SER A 90 7.47 -14.00 21.12
N GLY A 91 7.99 -14.47 19.97
CA GLY A 91 8.44 -15.84 19.78
C GLY A 91 7.31 -16.86 19.63
N GLU A 92 6.05 -16.40 19.58
CA GLU A 92 4.86 -17.26 19.49
C GLU A 92 4.42 -17.50 18.04
N MET A 93 5.02 -16.80 17.07
CA MET A 93 4.67 -16.93 15.66
C MET A 93 5.09 -18.30 15.11
N SER A 94 4.14 -18.97 14.45
CA SER A 94 4.48 -20.14 13.64
C SER A 94 5.35 -19.74 12.44
N MET A 95 6.05 -20.71 11.88
CA MET A 95 6.81 -20.49 10.64
C MET A 95 5.90 -20.11 9.47
N VAL A 96 4.67 -20.65 9.44
CA VAL A 96 3.70 -20.33 8.39
C VAL A 96 3.25 -18.87 8.50
N ASP A 97 2.93 -18.40 9.70
CA ASP A 97 2.55 -17.00 9.95
C ASP A 97 3.70 -16.05 9.59
N PHE A 98 4.93 -16.45 9.91
CA PHE A 98 6.14 -15.71 9.54
C PHE A 98 6.28 -15.55 8.02
N TYR A 99 6.22 -16.65 7.27
CA TYR A 99 6.33 -16.60 5.82
C TYR A 99 5.14 -15.90 5.17
N SER A 100 3.93 -16.07 5.69
CA SER A 100 2.73 -15.38 5.23
C SER A 100 2.84 -13.87 5.40
N GLY A 101 3.22 -13.40 6.59
CA GLY A 101 3.43 -11.98 6.85
C GLY A 101 4.58 -11.41 6.00
N LEU A 102 5.71 -12.11 5.91
CA LEU A 102 6.83 -11.71 5.07
C LEU A 102 6.44 -11.60 3.60
N THR A 103 5.64 -12.54 3.09
CA THR A 103 5.13 -12.53 1.73
C THR A 103 4.26 -11.29 1.51
N LEU A 104 3.34 -10.98 2.42
CA LEU A 104 2.51 -9.78 2.33
C LEU A 104 3.37 -8.51 2.23
N PHE A 105 4.35 -8.33 3.11
CA PHE A 105 5.23 -7.15 3.09
C PHE A 105 6.06 -7.07 1.81
N ALA A 106 6.62 -8.21 1.36
CA ALA A 106 7.40 -8.26 0.13
C ALA A 106 6.58 -7.81 -1.08
N VAL A 107 5.35 -8.32 -1.22
CA VAL A 107 4.51 -7.99 -2.37
C VAL A 107 4.00 -6.55 -2.30
N LEU A 108 3.67 -6.04 -1.10
CA LEU A 108 3.31 -4.62 -0.93
C LEU A 108 4.47 -3.68 -1.28
N ALA A 109 5.68 -4.00 -0.83
CA ALA A 109 6.88 -3.21 -1.14
C ALA A 109 7.18 -3.22 -2.64
N VAL A 110 7.14 -4.39 -3.28
CA VAL A 110 7.32 -4.54 -4.73
C VAL A 110 6.23 -3.78 -5.50
N GLY A 111 4.97 -3.91 -5.10
CA GLY A 111 3.85 -3.21 -5.72
C GLY A 111 3.99 -1.69 -5.62
N PHE A 112 4.42 -1.19 -4.47
CA PHE A 112 4.69 0.23 -4.27
C PHE A 112 5.84 0.74 -5.16
N ILE A 113 6.97 0.02 -5.20
CA ILE A 113 8.11 0.36 -6.07
C ILE A 113 7.71 0.33 -7.54
N ALA A 114 6.95 -0.68 -7.97
CA ALA A 114 6.45 -0.80 -9.33
C ALA A 114 5.53 0.38 -9.69
N TYR A 115 4.64 0.79 -8.78
CA TYR A 115 3.80 1.97 -8.98
C TYR A 115 4.61 3.26 -9.10
N LEU A 116 5.59 3.48 -8.22
CA LEU A 116 6.45 4.66 -8.29
C LEU A 116 7.22 4.71 -9.61
N SER A 117 7.75 3.56 -10.03
CA SER A 117 8.54 3.43 -11.26
C SER A 117 7.71 3.72 -12.51
N THR A 118 6.48 3.21 -12.57
CA THR A 118 5.59 3.40 -13.73
C THR A 118 5.00 4.80 -13.80
N ARG A 119 4.69 5.44 -12.66
CA ARG A 119 4.03 6.75 -12.65
C ARG A 119 4.98 7.95 -12.67
N HIS A 120 6.10 7.88 -11.98
CA HIS A 120 7.04 9.01 -11.85
C HIS A 120 8.31 8.83 -12.69
N GLY A 121 8.51 7.63 -13.28
CA GLY A 121 9.74 7.23 -13.94
C GLY A 121 10.89 7.03 -12.95
N LEU A 122 11.82 6.11 -13.26
CA LEU A 122 13.00 5.86 -12.43
C LEU A 122 13.85 7.13 -12.20
N ARG A 123 13.82 8.10 -13.12
CA ARG A 123 14.55 9.37 -13.02
C ARG A 123 13.85 10.44 -12.15
N GLY A 124 12.52 10.43 -12.06
CA GLY A 124 11.76 11.42 -11.27
C GLY A 124 11.81 11.14 -9.76
N ALA A 125 11.92 9.88 -9.36
CA ALA A 125 12.01 9.46 -7.96
C ALA A 125 13.29 9.97 -7.27
N PHE A 126 14.43 9.98 -7.96
CA PHE A 126 15.70 10.48 -7.40
C PHE A 126 15.86 12.01 -7.49
N SER A 127 15.11 12.69 -8.38
CA SER A 127 15.18 14.14 -8.55
C SER A 127 14.65 14.92 -7.34
N ARG A 128 13.74 14.35 -6.53
CA ARG A 128 13.16 15.06 -5.37
C ARG A 128 13.98 14.96 -4.07
N PHE A 129 15.02 14.13 -4.06
CA PHE A 129 15.94 14.03 -2.92
C PHE A 129 17.11 15.03 -3.00
N HIS A 130 17.25 15.75 -4.13
CA HIS A 130 18.16 16.90 -4.20
C HIS A 130 17.48 18.15 -3.65
N VAL A 131 17.52 18.31 -2.32
CA VAL A 131 17.30 19.61 -1.69
C VAL A 131 18.45 20.51 -2.13
N LYS A 132 18.18 21.53 -2.94
CA LYS A 132 19.11 22.63 -3.15
C LYS A 132 19.22 23.35 -1.81
N THR A 133 20.27 23.09 -1.04
CA THR A 133 20.69 23.99 0.03
C THR A 133 20.90 25.34 -0.63
N ALA A 134 19.98 26.26 -0.42
CA ALA A 134 20.21 27.66 -0.69
C ALA A 134 21.34 28.09 0.24
N VAL A 135 22.57 27.97 -0.25
CA VAL A 135 23.71 28.72 0.27
C VAL A 135 23.30 30.17 0.13
N GLY A 136 22.92 30.78 1.26
CA GLY A 136 22.77 32.22 1.38
C GLY A 136 24.14 32.85 1.25
N GLU A 137 24.60 32.97 0.01
CA GLU A 137 25.72 33.80 -0.37
C GLU A 137 25.20 35.24 -0.50
N ASP A 138 25.69 36.05 0.44
CA ASP A 138 26.15 37.41 0.23
C ASP A 138 25.12 38.50 -0.11
N SER A 139 24.69 39.22 0.93
CA SER A 139 24.25 40.61 0.82
C SER A 139 25.15 41.51 1.65
N GLY A 140 26.44 41.58 1.28
CA GLY A 140 27.21 42.79 1.47
C GLY A 140 26.69 43.89 0.54
N ARG A 141 25.91 44.82 1.10
CA ARG A 141 25.87 46.26 0.75
C ARG A 141 24.92 47.01 1.67
#